data_AF-A0AA39Q112-F1
#
_entry.id   AF-A0AA39Q112-F1
#
_cell.length_a   1.000
_cell.length_b   1.000
_cell.length_c   1.000
_cell.angle_alpha   90.00
_cell.angle_beta   90.00
_cell.angle_gamma   90.00
#
_symmetry.space_group_name_H-M   'P 1'
#
loop_
_entity.id
_entity.type
_entity.pdbx_description
1 polymer ?
#
loop_
_entity_poly.entity_id
_entity_poly.type
_entity_poly.pdbx_seq_one_letter_code
_entity_poly.pdbx_strand_id
1 'polypeptide(L)'
;MAFKSGNAQGTKVHDLMAQVLGSALEAPGSGTTILQAPAPVSDQPVDIERGKYLVWELCKLNFQQELLSLDMHLTHPDLSATEEDVINFRLKRQEQIMGLFSDGSLVLLMPTATNCLALPSWSERFKALKSFRDVMRAWEIPLSFASKGHLGPLGSEVALRTEAALAAHYVQTFFDVFGWPPILPHL
;
A
#
# COMPACT_ATOMS: atom_id res chain seq x y z
N MET A 1 40.51 31.33 -17.59
CA MET A 1 40.64 29.97 -18.13
C MET A 1 39.42 29.17 -17.68
N ALA A 2 38.68 28.59 -18.61
CA ALA A 2 37.37 27.96 -18.38
C ALA A 2 37.47 26.46 -18.09
N PHE A 3 36.49 26.00 -17.30
CA PHE A 3 36.26 24.67 -16.72
C PHE A 3 36.27 23.49 -17.71
N LYS A 4 36.58 22.29 -17.20
CA LYS A 4 35.83 21.05 -17.56
C LYS A 4 35.80 20.08 -16.38
N SER A 5 34.61 19.96 -15.80
CA SER A 5 34.18 18.99 -14.81
C SER A 5 34.10 17.59 -15.43
N GLY A 6 34.71 16.61 -14.78
CA GLY A 6 34.55 15.20 -15.12
C GLY A 6 33.19 14.68 -14.64
N ASN A 7 32.38 14.15 -15.57
CA ASN A 7 31.22 13.36 -15.21
C ASN A 7 31.03 12.26 -16.27
N ALA A 8 31.59 11.08 -16.01
CA ALA A 8 31.53 9.92 -16.91
C ALA A 8 31.10 8.62 -16.19
N GLN A 9 30.59 8.71 -14.96
CA GLN A 9 30.25 7.53 -14.15
C GLN A 9 28.74 7.27 -14.06
N GLY A 10 27.87 8.25 -14.34
CA GLY A 10 26.41 8.12 -14.20
C GLY A 10 25.72 7.31 -15.31
N THR A 11 26.30 7.26 -16.52
CA THR A 11 25.66 6.66 -17.70
C THR A 11 25.59 5.12 -17.61
N LYS A 12 26.59 4.49 -17.00
CA LYS A 12 26.71 3.02 -16.94
C LYS A 12 25.67 2.36 -16.03
N VAL A 13 25.20 3.06 -14.99
CA VAL A 13 24.20 2.49 -14.05
C VAL A 13 22.81 2.54 -14.65
N HIS A 14 22.50 3.59 -15.42
CA HIS A 14 21.23 3.72 -16.13
C HIS A 14 21.08 2.65 -17.23
N ASP A 15 22.16 2.40 -17.98
CA ASP A 15 22.18 1.34 -19.00
C ASP A 15 22.02 -0.06 -18.39
N LEU A 16 22.61 -0.29 -17.21
CA LEU A 16 22.47 -1.54 -16.49
C LEU A 16 21.04 -1.76 -15.98
N MET A 17 20.39 -0.71 -15.45
CA MET A 17 18.98 -0.76 -15.02
C MET A 17 18.04 -1.04 -16.20
N ALA A 18 18.26 -0.38 -17.34
CA ALA A 18 17.46 -0.61 -18.55
C ALA A 18 17.63 -2.05 -19.07
N GLN A 19 18.84 -2.60 -18.98
CA GLN A 19 19.13 -3.98 -19.40
C GLN A 19 18.52 -5.02 -18.44
N VAL A 20 18.57 -4.78 -17.12
CA VAL A 20 17.96 -5.66 -16.11
C VAL A 20 16.42 -5.65 -16.24
N LEU A 21 15.82 -4.47 -16.45
CA LEU A 21 14.38 -4.36 -16.70
C LEU A 21 13.99 -4.99 -18.04
N GLY A 22 14.78 -4.81 -19.10
CA GLY A 22 14.54 -5.42 -20.41
C GLY A 22 14.58 -6.94 -20.35
N SER A 23 15.56 -7.52 -19.65
CA SER A 23 15.71 -8.97 -19.50
C SER A 23 14.67 -9.61 -18.56
N ALA A 24 14.18 -8.88 -17.55
CA ALA A 24 13.08 -9.33 -16.71
C ALA A 24 11.74 -9.42 -17.48
N LEU A 25 11.57 -8.60 -18.52
CA LEU A 25 10.36 -8.58 -19.35
C LEU A 25 10.37 -9.61 -20.50
N GLU A 26 11.52 -10.23 -20.78
CA GLU A 26 11.71 -11.22 -21.84
C GLU A 26 11.77 -12.68 -21.33
N ALA A 27 11.28 -12.96 -20.12
CA ALA A 27 11.17 -14.32 -19.62
C ALA A 27 10.39 -15.21 -20.62
N PRO A 28 10.95 -16.35 -21.07
CA PRO A 28 10.36 -17.16 -22.13
C PRO A 28 9.14 -17.90 -21.59
N GLY A 29 7.94 -17.36 -21.82
CA GLY A 29 6.70 -18.01 -21.41
C GLY A 29 5.42 -17.19 -21.45
N SER A 30 5.47 -15.89 -21.72
CA SER A 30 4.27 -15.10 -21.96
C SER A 30 4.61 -14.04 -22.97
N GLY A 31 4.00 -14.10 -24.16
CA GLY A 31 4.04 -13.01 -25.11
C GLY A 31 3.42 -11.79 -24.46
N THR A 32 4.25 -10.96 -23.85
CA THR A 32 3.93 -9.57 -23.55
C THR A 32 3.80 -8.89 -24.90
N THR A 33 2.60 -8.97 -25.48
CA THR A 33 2.12 -7.93 -26.37
C THR A 33 2.21 -6.65 -25.55
N ILE A 34 3.36 -5.97 -25.62
CA ILE A 34 3.47 -4.59 -25.22
C ILE A 34 2.38 -3.91 -26.04
N LEU A 35 1.29 -3.54 -25.37
CA LEU A 35 0.25 -2.71 -25.97
C LEU A 35 0.99 -1.52 -26.54
N GLN A 36 1.11 -1.52 -27.88
CA GLN A 36 1.63 -0.40 -28.62
C GLN A 36 0.88 0.82 -28.08
N ALA A 37 1.61 1.80 -27.54
CA ALA A 37 1.00 3.05 -27.11
C ALA A 37 0.10 3.50 -28.27
N PRO A 38 -1.22 3.67 -28.06
CA PRO A 38 -2.09 4.05 -29.15
C PRO A 38 -1.52 5.30 -29.79
N ALA A 39 -1.47 5.32 -31.12
CA ALA A 39 -1.05 6.49 -31.88
C ALA A 39 -1.71 7.74 -31.26
N PRO A 40 -1.03 8.90 -31.20
CA PRO A 40 -1.60 10.10 -30.62
C PRO A 40 -2.75 10.58 -31.51
N VAL A 41 -3.92 10.00 -31.30
CA VAL A 41 -5.18 10.32 -31.95
C VAL A 41 -6.20 10.33 -30.85
N SER A 42 -6.34 11.49 -30.22
CA SER A 42 -7.63 12.07 -29.90
C SER A 42 -7.41 13.46 -29.30
N ASP A 43 -7.89 14.51 -29.96
CA ASP A 43 -8.22 15.80 -29.32
C ASP A 43 -9.42 15.65 -28.35
N GLN A 44 -9.58 14.46 -27.74
CA GLN A 44 -10.58 14.25 -26.72
C GLN A 44 -10.12 14.96 -25.45
N PRO A 45 -10.97 15.79 -24.84
CA PRO A 45 -10.67 16.36 -23.54
C PRO A 45 -10.42 15.21 -22.57
N VAL A 46 -9.32 15.30 -21.82
CA VAL A 46 -9.02 14.36 -20.74
C VAL A 46 -10.24 14.31 -19.83
N ASP A 47 -10.83 13.13 -19.69
CA ASP A 47 -11.92 12.90 -18.75
C ASP A 47 -11.35 13.00 -17.33
N ILE A 48 -11.51 14.19 -16.74
CA ILE A 48 -10.98 14.52 -15.41
C ILE A 48 -11.55 13.58 -14.35
N GLU A 49 -12.81 13.18 -14.47
CA GLU A 49 -13.46 12.29 -13.50
C GLU A 49 -12.89 10.88 -13.60
N ARG A 50 -12.68 10.39 -14.81
CA ARG A 50 -11.96 9.14 -15.02
C ARG A 50 -10.52 9.21 -14.51
N GLY A 51 -9.84 10.35 -14.69
CA GLY A 51 -8.49 10.59 -14.17
C GLY A 51 -8.44 10.50 -12.64
N LYS A 52 -9.37 11.18 -11.95
CA LYS A 52 -9.51 11.12 -10.48
C LYS A 52 -9.76 9.69 -9.99
N TYR A 53 -10.63 8.95 -10.69
CA TYR A 53 -10.91 7.57 -10.36
C TYR A 53 -9.66 6.67 -10.44
N LEU A 54 -8.88 6.80 -11.52
CA LEU A 54 -7.65 6.02 -11.69
C LEU A 54 -6.61 6.35 -10.63
N VAL A 55 -6.44 7.64 -10.29
CA VAL A 55 -5.53 8.06 -9.22
C VAL A 55 -5.98 7.49 -7.87
N TRP A 56 -7.29 7.55 -7.58
CA TRP A 56 -7.86 6.99 -6.37
C TRP A 56 -7.62 5.47 -6.27
N GLU A 57 -7.86 4.73 -7.36
CA GLU A 57 -7.63 3.29 -7.41
C GLU A 57 -6.15 2.93 -7.21
N LEU A 58 -5.25 3.68 -7.86
CA LEU A 58 -3.81 3.51 -7.70
C LEU A 58 -3.37 3.77 -6.26
N CYS A 59 -3.85 4.84 -5.62
CA CYS A 59 -3.56 5.12 -4.22
C CYS A 59 -4.07 4.01 -3.29
N LYS A 60 -5.25 3.48 -3.55
CA LYS A 60 -5.83 2.37 -2.78
C LYS A 60 -4.98 1.09 -2.90
N LEU A 61 -4.66 0.68 -4.12
CA LEU A 61 -3.85 -0.52 -4.38
C LEU A 61 -2.44 -0.38 -3.79
N ASN A 62 -1.83 0.79 -3.94
CA ASN A 62 -0.52 1.03 -3.36
C ASN A 62 -0.56 1.01 -1.83
N PHE A 63 -1.56 1.63 -1.20
CA PHE A 63 -1.73 1.54 0.26
C PHE A 63 -1.89 0.09 0.75
N GLN A 64 -2.67 -0.73 0.04
CA GLN A 64 -2.82 -2.16 0.35
C GLN A 64 -1.48 -2.89 0.31
N GLN A 65 -0.71 -2.67 -0.76
CA GLN A 65 0.58 -3.30 -0.95
C GLN A 65 1.61 -2.82 0.08
N GLU A 66 1.61 -1.52 0.40
CA GLU A 66 2.48 -0.91 1.40
C GLU A 66 2.18 -1.45 2.80
N LEU A 67 0.90 -1.54 3.16
CA LEU A 67 0.47 -2.12 4.43
C LEU A 67 0.87 -3.59 4.54
N LEU A 68 0.66 -4.38 3.49
CA LEU A 68 1.08 -5.79 3.46
C LEU A 68 2.60 -5.94 3.56
N SER A 69 3.35 -5.10 2.85
CA SER A 69 4.82 -5.14 2.88
C SER A 69 5.36 -4.79 4.26
N LEU A 70 4.81 -3.75 4.89
CA LEU A 70 5.15 -3.36 6.26
C LEU A 70 4.80 -4.48 7.25
N ASP A 71 3.60 -5.06 7.11
CA ASP A 71 3.12 -6.12 7.98
C ASP A 71 4.03 -7.35 7.96
N MET A 72 4.41 -7.76 6.77
CA MET A 72 5.32 -8.89 6.56
C MET A 72 6.73 -8.61 7.07
N HIS A 73 7.14 -7.35 7.13
CA HIS A 73 8.44 -6.96 7.67
C HIS A 73 8.45 -6.96 9.21
N LEU A 74 7.34 -6.56 9.83
CA LEU A 74 7.23 -6.37 11.29
C LEU A 74 6.57 -7.54 12.02
N THR A 75 6.19 -8.58 11.30
CA THR A 75 5.62 -9.79 11.88
C THR A 75 6.41 -11.00 11.41
N HIS A 76 6.80 -11.84 12.37
CA HIS A 76 7.58 -13.03 12.11
C HIS A 76 6.84 -14.27 12.61
N PRO A 77 6.89 -15.38 11.86
CA PRO A 77 6.45 -16.66 12.37
C PRO A 77 7.36 -17.07 13.54
N ASP A 78 6.86 -17.99 14.37
CA ASP A 78 7.66 -18.54 15.47
C ASP A 78 8.97 -19.17 14.94
N LEU A 79 10.05 -19.08 15.72
CA LEU A 79 11.37 -19.58 15.33
C LEU A 79 11.38 -21.11 15.15
N SER A 80 10.42 -21.82 15.74
CA SER A 80 10.22 -23.26 15.59
C SER A 80 9.21 -23.65 14.51
N ALA A 81 8.71 -22.69 13.71
CA ALA A 81 7.71 -22.94 12.67
C ALA A 81 8.25 -23.81 11.54
N THR A 82 7.43 -24.74 11.05
CA THR A 82 7.71 -25.48 9.82
C THR A 82 7.49 -24.59 8.59
N GLU A 83 7.96 -25.00 7.42
CA GLU A 83 7.72 -24.27 6.17
C GLU A 83 6.21 -24.08 5.87
N GLU A 84 5.42 -25.11 6.14
CA GLU A 84 3.95 -25.09 6.05
C GLU A 84 3.35 -24.03 6.99
N ASP A 85 3.84 -23.95 8.23
CA ASP A 85 3.38 -22.96 9.22
C ASP A 85 3.72 -21.53 8.78
N VAL A 86 4.88 -21.32 8.17
CA VAL A 86 5.28 -20.01 7.64
C VAL A 86 4.37 -19.59 6.48
N ILE A 87 4.03 -20.51 5.58
CA ILE A 87 3.09 -20.25 4.47
C ILE A 87 1.70 -19.93 5.02
N ASN A 88 1.19 -20.73 5.95
CA ASN A 88 -0.11 -20.51 6.57
C ASN A 88 -0.16 -19.20 7.35
N PHE A 89 0.92 -18.84 8.04
CA PHE A 89 1.07 -17.56 8.72
C PHE A 89 0.94 -16.40 7.73
N ARG A 90 1.70 -16.45 6.62
CA ARG A 90 1.67 -15.43 5.56
C ARG A 90 0.28 -15.28 4.94
N LEU A 91 -0.36 -16.39 4.60
CA LEU A 91 -1.69 -16.41 4.02
C LEU A 91 -2.70 -15.76 4.99
N LYS A 92 -2.65 -16.13 6.27
CA LYS A 92 -3.53 -15.56 7.31
C LYS A 92 -3.32 -14.06 7.48
N ARG A 93 -2.07 -13.57 7.46
CA ARG A 93 -1.78 -12.14 7.53
C ARG A 93 -2.35 -11.40 6.32
N GLN A 94 -2.17 -11.96 5.12
CA GLN A 94 -2.74 -11.40 3.90
C GLN A 94 -4.27 -11.34 3.96
N GLU A 95 -4.94 -12.41 4.40
CA GLU A 95 -6.40 -12.45 4.58
C GLU A 95 -6.88 -11.39 5.59
N GLN A 96 -6.15 -11.18 6.68
CA GLN A 96 -6.48 -10.14 7.67
C GLN A 96 -6.39 -8.73 7.10
N ILE A 97 -5.35 -8.45 6.30
CA ILE A 97 -5.19 -7.16 5.63
C ILE A 97 -6.24 -6.99 4.54
N MET A 98 -6.52 -8.03 3.74
CA MET A 98 -7.58 -8.02 2.75
C MET A 98 -8.95 -7.78 3.39
N GLY A 99 -9.20 -8.31 4.59
CA GLY A 99 -10.42 -8.06 5.37
C GLY A 99 -10.61 -6.60 5.81
N LEU A 100 -9.61 -5.72 5.67
CA LEU A 100 -9.79 -4.27 5.82
C LEU A 100 -10.60 -3.65 4.68
N PHE A 101 -10.63 -4.33 3.54
CA PHE A 101 -11.21 -3.83 2.30
C PHE A 101 -12.41 -4.71 1.94
N SER A 102 -13.58 -4.08 1.73
CA SER A 102 -14.86 -4.78 1.55
C SER A 102 -14.93 -5.66 0.30
N ASP A 103 -13.90 -5.61 -0.55
CA ASP A 103 -13.77 -6.35 -1.81
C ASP A 103 -13.06 -7.70 -1.66
N GLY A 104 -12.37 -7.97 -0.54
CA GLY A 104 -11.72 -9.25 -0.27
C GLY A 104 -10.77 -9.71 -1.39
N SER A 105 -10.25 -8.78 -2.19
CA SER A 105 -9.43 -9.05 -3.37
C SER A 105 -8.33 -7.99 -3.52
N LEU A 106 -7.12 -8.42 -3.88
CA LEU A 106 -6.02 -7.54 -4.29
C LEU A 106 -6.19 -7.01 -5.72
N VAL A 107 -7.15 -7.56 -6.48
CA VAL A 107 -7.47 -7.16 -7.84
C VAL A 107 -8.94 -6.76 -7.91
N LEU A 108 -9.20 -5.47 -8.10
CA LEU A 108 -10.55 -4.99 -8.31
C LEU A 108 -11.03 -5.42 -9.70
N LEU A 109 -12.01 -6.31 -9.78
CA LEU A 109 -12.68 -6.60 -11.07
C LEU A 109 -13.76 -5.55 -11.38
N MET A 110 -14.20 -4.75 -10.40
CA MET A 110 -15.17 -3.67 -10.58
C MET A 110 -14.99 -2.54 -9.54
N PRO A 111 -15.19 -1.26 -9.93
CA PRO A 111 -15.14 -0.07 -9.05
C PRO A 111 -16.16 -0.06 -7.90
N THR A 112 -15.97 -0.83 -6.83
CA THR A 112 -16.72 -0.61 -5.60
C THR A 112 -15.96 0.39 -4.72
N ALA A 113 -16.32 1.66 -4.86
CA ALA A 113 -15.78 2.83 -4.16
C ALA A 113 -16.06 2.81 -2.65
N THR A 114 -15.46 1.86 -1.93
CA THR A 114 -15.58 1.76 -0.46
C THR A 114 -14.20 1.66 0.16
N ASN A 115 -13.50 2.79 0.26
CA ASN A 115 -12.29 2.91 1.07
C ASN A 115 -12.69 2.83 2.55
N CYS A 116 -12.71 1.64 3.13
CA CYS A 116 -13.25 1.43 4.48
C CYS A 116 -12.63 2.37 5.54
N LEU A 117 -11.34 2.73 5.42
CA LEU A 117 -10.64 3.64 6.34
C LEU A 117 -10.87 5.14 6.07
N ALA A 118 -11.35 5.51 4.88
CA ALA A 118 -11.64 6.89 4.51
C ALA A 118 -13.14 7.14 4.26
N LEU A 119 -14.01 6.16 4.59
CA LEU A 119 -15.45 6.29 4.42
C LEU A 119 -15.98 7.45 5.26
N PRO A 120 -16.88 8.30 4.72
CA PRO A 120 -17.49 9.38 5.49
C PRO A 120 -18.34 8.84 6.65
N SER A 121 -18.94 7.65 6.49
CA SER A 121 -19.70 6.96 7.52
C SER A 121 -18.80 6.42 8.63
N TRP A 122 -18.91 7.00 9.83
CA TRP A 122 -18.20 6.49 11.02
C TRP A 122 -18.55 5.02 11.31
N SER A 123 -19.82 4.63 11.13
CA SER A 123 -20.30 3.27 11.42
C SER A 123 -19.60 2.19 10.58
N GLU A 124 -19.13 2.54 9.38
CA GLU A 124 -18.38 1.63 8.53
C GLU A 124 -16.89 1.76 8.80
N ARG A 125 -16.42 3.00 8.98
CA ARG A 125 -15.02 3.31 9.26
C ARG A 125 -14.51 2.71 10.55
N PHE A 126 -15.30 2.67 11.63
CA PHE A 126 -14.84 2.09 12.90
C PHE A 126 -14.53 0.59 12.78
N LYS A 127 -15.23 -0.16 11.92
CA LYS A 127 -14.96 -1.58 11.70
C LYS A 127 -13.59 -1.77 11.06
N ALA A 128 -13.32 -0.98 10.01
CA ALA A 128 -12.04 -0.94 9.35
C ALA A 128 -10.91 -0.53 10.30
N LEU A 129 -11.13 0.50 11.12
CA LEU A 129 -10.16 0.97 12.11
C LEU A 129 -9.86 -0.08 13.19
N LYS A 130 -10.85 -0.89 13.60
CA LYS A 130 -10.61 -2.00 14.53
C LYS A 130 -9.69 -3.04 13.91
N SER A 131 -10.02 -3.50 12.70
CA SER A 131 -9.18 -4.44 11.96
C SER A 131 -7.79 -3.86 11.71
N PHE A 132 -7.68 -2.58 11.36
CA PHE A 132 -6.41 -1.89 11.11
C PHE A 132 -5.55 -1.86 12.36
N ARG A 133 -6.16 -1.55 13.51
CA ARG A 133 -5.50 -1.63 14.81
C ARG A 133 -5.06 -3.05 15.15
N ASP A 134 -5.85 -4.06 14.81
CA ASP A 134 -5.52 -5.46 15.12
C ASP A 134 -4.38 -5.98 14.24
N VAL A 135 -4.26 -5.52 12.99
CA VAL A 135 -3.06 -5.73 12.15
C VAL A 135 -1.84 -5.16 12.87
N MET A 136 -1.89 -3.88 13.27
CA MET A 136 -0.76 -3.20 13.92
C MET A 136 -0.40 -3.73 15.31
N ARG A 137 -1.35 -4.35 16.02
CA ARG A 137 -1.07 -4.99 17.31
C ARG A 137 -0.15 -6.19 17.22
N ALA A 138 -0.09 -6.84 16.05
CA ALA A 138 0.77 -7.99 15.84
C ALA A 138 2.21 -7.59 15.51
N TRP A 139 2.46 -6.31 15.21
CA TRP A 139 3.80 -5.82 14.91
C TRP A 139 4.69 -5.86 16.15
N GLU A 140 5.99 -6.07 15.93
CA GLU A 140 7.00 -5.98 16.99
C GLU A 140 7.07 -4.56 17.60
N ILE A 141 6.64 -3.56 16.84
CA ILE A 141 6.58 -2.16 17.27
C ILE A 141 5.29 -1.95 18.07
N PRO A 142 5.38 -1.59 19.37
CA PRO A 142 4.20 -1.46 20.21
C PRO A 142 3.35 -0.24 19.83
N LEU A 143 2.03 -0.44 19.81
CA LEU A 143 1.08 0.66 19.67
C LEU A 143 1.28 1.72 20.76
N SER A 144 1.17 2.99 20.36
CA SER A 144 1.15 4.12 21.28
C SER A 144 -0.05 4.03 22.25
N PHE A 145 0.03 4.68 23.40
CA PHE A 145 -1.07 4.74 24.36
C PHE A 145 -2.35 5.30 23.73
N ALA A 146 -2.24 6.35 22.91
CA ALA A 146 -3.37 6.99 22.23
C ALA A 146 -4.05 6.05 21.21
N SER A 147 -3.28 5.21 20.51
CA SER A 147 -3.79 4.23 19.54
C SER A 147 -4.59 3.08 20.19
N LYS A 148 -4.43 2.88 21.50
CA LYS A 148 -5.15 1.87 22.29
C LYS A 148 -6.50 2.36 22.81
N GLY A 149 -6.88 3.61 22.51
CA GLY A 149 -8.13 4.22 22.93
C GLY A 149 -9.40 3.49 22.44
N HIS A 150 -10.55 3.95 22.93
CA HIS A 150 -11.83 3.32 22.62
C HIS A 150 -12.29 3.65 21.18
N LEU A 151 -12.51 2.60 20.38
CA LEU A 151 -13.17 2.68 19.07
C LEU A 151 -14.62 2.21 19.22
N GLY A 152 -15.51 3.16 19.51
CA GLY A 152 -16.94 2.93 19.67
C GLY A 152 -17.71 3.08 18.35
N PRO A 153 -18.93 2.53 18.24
CA PRO A 153 -19.77 2.66 17.04
C PRO A 153 -20.37 4.06 16.88
N LEU A 154 -20.39 4.86 17.95
CA LEU A 154 -20.76 6.27 17.94
C LEU A 154 -19.45 7.06 17.96
N GLY A 155 -19.14 7.79 16.89
CA GLY A 155 -17.87 8.48 16.66
C GLY A 155 -17.60 9.59 17.66
N SER A 156 -17.23 9.20 18.88
CA SER A 156 -16.89 10.13 19.95
C SER A 156 -15.57 10.82 19.68
N GLU A 157 -15.32 11.94 20.36
CA GLU A 157 -14.04 12.65 20.28
C GLU A 157 -12.85 11.74 20.61
N VAL A 158 -13.02 10.82 21.57
CA VAL A 158 -12.01 9.81 21.92
C VAL A 158 -11.72 8.88 20.74
N ALA A 159 -12.75 8.49 19.99
CA ALA A 159 -12.60 7.59 18.87
C ALA A 159 -11.90 8.27 17.69
N LEU A 160 -12.21 9.54 17.42
CA LEU A 160 -11.49 10.36 16.41
C LEU A 160 -10.02 10.58 16.78
N ARG A 161 -9.72 10.84 18.06
CA ARG A 161 -8.33 10.92 18.55
C ARG A 161 -7.60 9.57 18.40
N THR A 162 -8.30 8.46 18.62
CA THR A 162 -7.76 7.11 18.45
C THR A 162 -7.47 6.83 16.96
N GLU A 163 -8.38 7.20 16.05
CA GLU A 163 -8.19 7.13 14.60
C GLU A 163 -6.93 7.90 14.16
N ALA A 164 -6.81 9.17 14.57
CA ALA A 164 -5.64 9.98 14.28
C ALA A 164 -4.35 9.37 14.82
N ALA A 165 -4.38 8.82 16.04
CA ALA A 165 -3.23 8.14 16.64
C ALA A 165 -2.87 6.82 15.94
N LEU A 166 -3.84 6.10 15.37
CA LEU A 166 -3.59 4.91 14.55
C LEU A 166 -2.93 5.28 13.23
N ALA A 167 -3.44 6.31 12.55
CA ALA A 167 -2.85 6.82 11.32
C ALA A 167 -1.42 7.34 11.55
N ALA A 168 -1.20 8.13 12.59
CA ALA A 168 0.14 8.63 12.94
C ALA A 168 1.12 7.49 13.27
N HIS A 169 0.67 6.47 14.00
CA HIS A 169 1.48 5.30 14.29
C HIS A 169 1.87 4.56 13.01
N TYR A 170 0.92 4.29 12.10
CA TYR A 170 1.23 3.68 10.80
C TYR A 170 2.23 4.50 10.00
N VAL A 171 1.99 5.80 9.85
CA VAL A 171 2.86 6.70 9.06
C VAL A 171 4.28 6.71 9.58
N GLN A 172 4.43 6.87 10.90
CA GLN A 172 5.74 6.92 11.52
C GLN A 172 6.45 5.56 11.39
N THR A 173 5.75 4.47 11.71
CA THR A 173 6.31 3.12 11.62
C THR A 173 6.74 2.77 10.19
N PHE A 174 5.94 3.13 9.20
CA PHE A 174 6.29 2.92 7.79
C PHE A 174 7.53 3.73 7.40
N PHE A 175 7.58 5.01 7.77
CA PHE A 175 8.73 5.87 7.51
C PHE A 175 10.01 5.35 8.17
N ASP A 176 9.91 4.86 9.41
CA ASP A 176 11.05 4.31 10.14
C ASP A 176 11.60 3.03 9.48
N VAL A 177 10.74 2.21 8.87
CA VAL A 177 11.13 0.96 8.19
C VAL A 177 11.66 1.20 6.77
N PHE A 178 10.99 2.03 5.97
CA PHE A 178 11.30 2.18 4.54
C PHE A 178 12.02 3.49 4.17
N GLY A 179 12.02 4.49 5.05
CA GLY A 179 12.72 5.78 4.84
C GLY A 179 11.97 6.78 3.95
N TRP A 180 10.72 6.51 3.58
CA TRP A 180 9.86 7.43 2.82
C TRP A 180 8.43 7.43 3.35
N PRO A 181 7.65 8.51 3.12
CA PRO A 181 6.27 8.58 3.60
C PRO A 181 5.37 7.56 2.87
N PRO A 182 4.45 6.88 3.57
CA PRO A 182 3.49 5.98 2.93
C PRO A 182 2.42 6.76 2.16
N ILE A 183 1.77 6.05 1.25
CA ILE A 183 0.52 6.46 0.63
C ILE A 183 -0.60 6.26 1.65
N LEU A 184 -1.32 7.33 1.94
CA LEU A 184 -2.52 7.21 2.78
C LEU A 184 -3.72 6.89 1.90
N PRO A 185 -4.69 6.11 2.41
CA PRO A 185 -5.99 6.01 1.78
C PRO A 185 -6.64 7.40 1.90
N HIS A 186 -6.43 8.26 0.91
CA HIS A 186 -6.82 9.67 0.98
C HIS A 186 -8.35 9.84 0.90
N LEU A 187 -8.84 10.60 1.89
CA LEU A 187 -9.62 11.85 1.81
C LEU A 187 -10.11 12.28 0.42
#